data_AF-A0A7C3EP46-F1
#
_entry.id   AF-A0A7C3EP46-F1
#
_cell.length_a   1.000
_cell.length_b   1.000
_cell.length_c   1.000
_cell.angle_alpha   90.00
_cell.angle_beta   90.00
_cell.angle_gamma   90.00
#
_symmetry.space_group_name_H-M   'P 1'
#
loop_
_entity.id
_entity.type
_entity.pdbx_description
1 polymer ?
#
loop_
_entity_poly.entity_id
_entity_poly.type
_entity_poly.pdbx_seq_one_letter_code
_entity_poly.pdbx_strand_id
1 'polypeptide(L)'
;MDWIIETVYSSTHWLYKVIYSNKIFFIDYWTFNHIWSGAFVYIILRAKRIQKIWLVLILILLSYEIVEILFRIFALNLFKPEIIKDQINDIIFGLLGGVLCHYLLKIRKGKSWNKFHLRYPLTSFLTAGTISYLYVGFSFSGNDYVPEYSGFLKISMFVFLWIALYYHLQIYELFLFKKQRELKAAALASVIFLPIFFLIILLMNALFLNGAASSISVFQEIVYNKGKIIETAIFLFMPATTIIVYIAFKKLIGKAKE
;
A
#
# COMPACT_ATOMS: atom_id res chain seq x y z
N MET A 1 15.29 21.04 -12.25
CA MET A 1 14.22 21.09 -11.22
C MET A 1 12.92 20.53 -11.81
N ASP A 2 12.62 20.92 -13.05
CA ASP A 2 11.46 20.47 -13.84
C ASP A 2 11.37 18.95 -14.00
N TRP A 3 12.46 18.24 -14.28
CA TRP A 3 12.45 16.78 -14.38
C TRP A 3 11.97 16.09 -13.09
N ILE A 4 12.39 16.57 -11.90
CA ILE A 4 11.98 15.96 -10.62
C ILE A 4 10.48 16.18 -10.42
N ILE A 5 10.01 17.39 -10.72
CA ILE A 5 8.60 17.77 -10.65
C ILE A 5 7.76 16.91 -11.60
N GLU A 6 8.15 16.81 -12.86
CA GLU A 6 7.47 16.00 -13.87
C GLU A 6 7.44 14.53 -13.46
N THR A 7 8.55 14.01 -12.91
CA THR A 7 8.63 12.63 -12.42
C THR A 7 7.68 12.41 -11.25
N VAL A 8 7.62 13.35 -10.29
CA VAL A 8 6.70 13.25 -9.15
C VAL A 8 5.26 13.29 -9.64
N TYR A 9 4.91 14.26 -10.48
CA TYR A 9 3.55 14.41 -11.01
C TYR A 9 3.12 13.21 -11.86
N SER A 10 3.95 12.75 -12.80
CA SER A 10 3.63 11.57 -13.62
C SER A 10 3.45 10.32 -12.76
N SER A 11 4.14 10.25 -11.61
CA SER A 11 4.03 9.13 -10.65
C SER A 11 2.83 9.20 -9.73
N THR A 12 2.30 10.38 -9.44
CA THR A 12 1.26 10.56 -8.42
C THR A 12 -0.07 11.07 -8.98
N HIS A 13 -0.13 11.55 -10.23
CA HIS A 13 -1.35 12.14 -10.80
C HIS A 13 -2.55 11.18 -10.75
N TRP A 14 -2.30 9.88 -10.90
CA TRP A 14 -3.34 8.85 -10.85
C TRP A 14 -4.03 8.79 -9.48
N LEU A 15 -3.37 9.23 -8.40
CA LEU A 15 -3.93 9.23 -7.06
C LEU A 15 -5.08 10.23 -6.89
N TYR A 16 -5.09 11.30 -7.68
CA TYR A 16 -6.14 12.33 -7.68
C TYR A 16 -7.43 11.89 -8.40
N LYS A 17 -7.51 10.66 -8.92
CA LYS A 17 -8.72 10.14 -9.56
C LYS A 17 -9.81 9.90 -8.52
N VAL A 18 -10.86 10.70 -8.57
CA VAL A 18 -12.04 10.60 -7.72
C VAL A 18 -12.84 9.33 -8.07
N ILE A 19 -13.10 8.51 -7.06
CA ILE A 19 -13.91 7.29 -7.10
C ILE A 19 -15.37 7.60 -6.77
N TYR A 20 -15.58 8.48 -5.79
CA TYR A 20 -16.90 8.89 -5.31
C TYR A 20 -16.87 10.34 -4.86
N SER A 21 -17.94 11.09 -5.10
CA SER A 21 -18.04 12.48 -4.62
C SER A 21 -19.49 12.85 -4.33
N ASN A 22 -19.70 13.58 -3.24
CA ASN A 22 -20.97 14.21 -2.90
C ASN A 22 -20.73 15.65 -2.43
N LYS A 23 -21.78 16.33 -1.95
CA LYS A 23 -21.69 17.74 -1.49
C LYS A 23 -20.74 17.94 -0.30
N ILE A 24 -20.54 16.92 0.54
CA ILE A 24 -19.85 17.01 1.83
C ILE A 24 -18.41 16.50 1.73
N PHE A 25 -18.19 15.36 1.09
CA PHE A 25 -16.87 14.73 0.98
C PHE A 25 -16.68 14.08 -0.39
N PHE A 26 -15.46 13.60 -0.66
CA PHE A 26 -15.15 12.77 -1.81
C PHE A 26 -14.20 11.65 -1.39
N ILE A 27 -14.08 10.63 -2.23
CA ILE A 27 -13.13 9.54 -2.07
C ILE A 27 -12.40 9.48 -3.39
N ASP A 28 -11.10 9.68 -3.36
CA ASP A 28 -10.16 9.43 -4.44
C ASP A 28 -9.18 8.33 -4.02
N TYR A 29 -8.11 8.11 -4.79
CA TYR A 29 -7.10 7.13 -4.38
C TYR A 29 -6.17 7.67 -3.28
N TRP A 30 -5.94 8.98 -3.20
CA TRP A 30 -5.22 9.62 -2.09
C TRP A 30 -5.88 9.33 -0.74
N THR A 31 -7.21 9.27 -0.71
CA THR A 31 -8.00 8.90 0.48
C THR A 31 -7.48 7.62 1.16
N PHE A 32 -7.11 6.59 0.39
CA PHE A 32 -6.53 5.37 0.96
C PHE A 32 -5.15 5.60 1.59
N ASN A 33 -4.34 6.48 1.01
CA ASN A 33 -3.06 6.88 1.57
C ASN A 33 -3.25 7.65 2.89
N HIS A 34 -4.26 8.51 3.02
CA HIS A 34 -4.57 9.18 4.29
C HIS A 34 -5.01 8.18 5.37
N ILE A 35 -5.92 7.26 5.04
CA ILE A 35 -6.29 6.14 5.95
C ILE A 35 -5.04 5.37 6.38
N TRP A 36 -4.15 5.05 5.44
CA TRP A 36 -2.95 4.29 5.72
C TRP A 36 -1.98 5.06 6.64
N SER A 37 -1.74 6.32 6.32
CA SER A 37 -0.85 7.22 7.05
C SER A 37 -1.35 7.44 8.47
N GLY A 38 -2.64 7.70 8.65
CA GLY A 38 -3.25 7.84 9.97
C GLY A 38 -3.18 6.57 10.81
N ALA A 39 -3.38 5.39 10.20
CA ALA A 39 -3.18 4.11 10.87
C ALA A 39 -1.72 3.92 11.32
N PHE A 40 -0.74 4.29 10.47
CA PHE A 40 0.67 4.17 10.78
C PHE A 40 1.12 5.11 11.91
N VAL A 41 0.73 6.39 11.84
CA VAL A 41 0.99 7.38 12.89
C VAL A 41 0.38 6.91 14.21
N TYR A 42 -0.86 6.42 14.19
CA TYR A 42 -1.51 5.87 15.38
C TYR A 42 -0.69 4.72 16.02
N ILE A 43 -0.21 3.76 15.21
CA ILE A 43 0.63 2.66 15.69
C ILE A 43 1.90 3.19 16.35
N ILE A 44 2.57 4.17 15.73
CA ILE A 44 3.79 4.78 16.28
C ILE A 44 3.50 5.48 17.61
N LEU A 45 2.44 6.29 17.68
CA LEU A 45 2.04 6.98 18.91
C LEU A 45 1.76 5.99 20.04
N ARG A 46 1.08 4.88 19.72
CA ARG A 46 0.83 3.81 20.68
C ARG A 46 2.13 3.12 21.10
N ALA A 47 3.01 2.78 20.16
CA ALA A 47 4.30 2.16 20.45
C ALA A 47 5.19 3.04 21.33
N LYS A 48 5.07 4.37 21.21
CA LYS A 48 5.74 5.36 22.07
C LYS A 48 5.01 5.64 23.39
N ARG A 49 3.88 4.98 23.66
CA ARG A 49 3.07 5.13 24.88
C ARG A 49 2.62 6.57 25.15
N ILE A 50 2.32 7.33 24.09
CA ILE A 50 1.74 8.67 24.23
C ILE A 50 0.37 8.56 24.91
N GLN A 51 0.10 9.36 25.95
CA GLN A 51 -1.16 9.26 26.72
C GLN A 51 -2.35 9.87 25.96
N LYS A 52 -2.18 11.05 25.37
CA LYS A 52 -3.22 11.77 24.61
C LYS A 52 -3.15 11.44 23.13
N ILE A 53 -3.20 10.16 22.77
CA ILE A 53 -2.97 9.67 21.39
C ILE A 53 -3.84 10.41 20.37
N TRP A 54 -5.14 10.53 20.63
CA TRP A 54 -6.08 11.16 19.69
C TRP A 54 -5.79 12.63 19.45
N LEU A 55 -5.48 13.38 20.53
CA LEU A 55 -5.11 14.78 20.41
C LEU A 55 -3.82 14.94 19.59
N VAL A 56 -2.80 14.14 19.88
CA VAL A 56 -1.53 14.20 19.16
C VAL A 56 -1.70 13.77 17.70
N LEU A 57 -2.53 12.75 17.41
CA LEU A 57 -2.84 12.34 16.05
C LEU A 57 -3.52 13.47 15.27
N ILE A 58 -4.55 14.12 15.84
CA ILE A 58 -5.22 15.26 15.23
C ILE A 58 -4.21 16.39 14.94
N LEU A 59 -3.35 16.72 15.92
CA LEU A 59 -2.34 17.77 15.75
C LEU A 59 -1.33 17.43 14.65
N ILE A 60 -0.90 16.17 14.53
CA ILE A 60 0.00 15.73 13.46
C ILE A 60 -0.67 15.85 12.10
N LEU A 61 -1.91 15.37 11.95
CA LEU A 61 -2.67 15.46 10.70
C LEU A 61 -2.90 16.92 10.30
N LEU A 62 -3.35 17.77 11.23
CA LEU A 62 -3.50 19.20 10.99
C LEU A 62 -2.18 19.88 10.59
N SER A 63 -1.07 19.52 11.25
CA SER A 63 0.23 20.09 10.92
C SER A 63 0.70 19.66 9.53
N TYR A 64 0.41 18.41 9.13
CA TYR A 64 0.70 17.90 7.80
C TYR A 64 -0.05 18.70 6.72
N GLU A 65 -1.37 18.87 6.90
CA GLU A 65 -2.21 19.68 6.00
C GLU A 65 -1.72 21.15 5.89
N ILE A 66 -1.36 21.77 7.02
CA ILE A 66 -0.79 23.13 7.01
C ILE A 66 0.53 23.15 6.21
N VAL A 67 1.40 22.18 6.43
CA VAL A 67 2.67 22.08 5.71
C VAL A 67 2.42 21.90 4.21
N GLU A 68 1.45 21.09 3.81
CA GLU A 68 1.06 20.90 2.42
C GLU A 68 0.56 22.20 1.76
N ILE A 69 -0.32 22.95 2.42
CA ILE A 69 -0.77 24.27 1.96
C ILE A 69 0.42 25.23 1.84
N LEU A 70 1.31 25.26 2.83
CA LEU A 70 2.51 26.11 2.79
C LEU A 70 3.43 25.71 1.64
N PHE A 71 3.64 24.42 1.41
CA PHE A 71 4.39 23.93 0.26
C PHE A 71 3.76 24.38 -1.05
N ARG A 72 2.44 24.38 -1.17
CA ARG A 72 1.76 24.91 -2.37
C ARG A 72 1.97 26.42 -2.55
N ILE A 73 1.95 27.20 -1.47
CA ILE A 73 2.15 28.66 -1.53
C ILE A 73 3.60 28.99 -1.92
N PHE A 74 4.58 28.28 -1.35
CA PHE A 74 6.00 28.53 -1.59
C PHE A 74 6.57 27.82 -2.83
N ALA A 75 6.00 26.66 -3.21
CA ALA A 75 6.42 25.87 -4.35
C ALA A 75 5.43 26.01 -5.53
N LEU A 76 5.41 27.21 -6.13
CA LEU A 76 5.14 27.47 -7.54
C LEU A 76 3.99 26.68 -8.22
N ASN A 77 2.76 26.66 -7.69
CA ASN A 77 1.59 26.04 -8.36
C ASN A 77 1.79 24.57 -8.82
N LEU A 78 2.69 23.82 -8.18
CA LEU A 78 3.10 22.47 -8.60
C LEU A 78 2.03 21.40 -8.35
N PHE A 79 1.13 21.66 -7.40
CA PHE A 79 0.03 20.78 -7.05
C PHE A 79 -1.29 21.45 -7.41
N LYS A 80 -2.24 20.64 -7.92
CA LYS A 80 -3.57 21.12 -8.28
C LYS A 80 -4.18 21.85 -7.07
N PRO A 81 -4.90 22.97 -7.29
CA PRO A 81 -5.53 23.68 -6.21
C PRO A 81 -6.40 22.82 -5.31
N GLU A 82 -5.85 22.38 -4.18
CA GLU A 82 -6.66 21.71 -3.17
C GLU A 82 -7.61 22.71 -2.53
N ILE A 83 -8.87 22.31 -2.46
CA ILE A 83 -9.95 23.06 -1.85
C ILE A 83 -9.91 22.76 -0.35
N ILE A 84 -10.40 23.66 0.50
CA ILE A 84 -10.58 23.40 1.95
C ILE A 84 -11.28 22.06 2.21
N LYS A 85 -12.14 21.62 1.27
CA LYS A 85 -12.81 20.33 1.29
C LYS A 85 -11.84 19.15 1.30
N ASP A 86 -10.74 19.22 0.56
CA ASP A 86 -9.74 18.17 0.40
C ASP A 86 -9.00 17.96 1.73
N GLN A 87 -8.55 19.06 2.33
CA GLN A 87 -7.89 19.10 3.63
C GLN A 87 -8.76 18.51 4.76
N ILE A 88 -10.06 18.83 4.76
CA ILE A 88 -11.02 18.23 5.71
C ILE A 88 -11.14 16.72 5.46
N ASN A 89 -11.21 16.32 4.19
CA ASN A 89 -11.31 14.93 3.79
C ASN A 89 -10.10 14.12 4.30
N ASP A 90 -8.90 14.65 4.13
CA ASP A 90 -7.64 13.99 4.44
C ASP A 90 -7.45 13.81 5.93
N ILE A 91 -7.83 14.80 6.73
CA ILE A 91 -7.88 14.68 8.20
C ILE A 91 -8.90 13.62 8.62
N ILE A 92 -10.12 13.64 8.08
CA ILE A 92 -11.18 12.68 8.44
C ILE A 92 -10.72 11.26 8.13
N PHE A 93 -10.19 11.03 6.94
CA PHE A 93 -9.74 9.71 6.51
C PHE A 93 -8.46 9.27 7.22
N GLY A 94 -7.55 10.19 7.55
CA GLY A 94 -6.44 9.93 8.46
C GLY A 94 -6.90 9.48 9.85
N LEU A 95 -7.87 10.17 10.44
CA LEU A 95 -8.45 9.77 11.72
C LEU A 95 -9.15 8.41 11.63
N LEU A 96 -9.89 8.14 10.54
CA LEU A 96 -10.51 6.86 10.29
C LEU A 96 -9.46 5.73 10.31
N GLY A 97 -8.30 5.94 9.69
CA GLY A 97 -7.15 5.03 9.77
C GLY A 97 -6.72 4.70 11.19
N GLY A 98 -6.57 5.73 12.03
CA GLY A 98 -6.23 5.58 13.45
C GLY A 98 -7.31 4.81 14.22
N VAL A 99 -8.59 5.11 13.98
CA VAL A 99 -9.75 4.42 14.58
C VAL A 99 -9.78 2.95 14.20
N LEU A 100 -9.66 2.62 12.92
CA LEU A 100 -9.61 1.24 12.44
C LEU A 100 -8.47 0.47 13.14
N CYS A 101 -7.28 1.07 13.20
CA CYS A 101 -6.14 0.44 13.86
C CYS A 101 -6.36 0.24 15.37
N HIS A 102 -6.95 1.22 16.06
CA HIS A 102 -7.31 1.12 17.48
C HIS A 102 -8.17 -0.12 17.76
N TYR A 103 -9.26 -0.28 17.01
CA TYR A 103 -10.18 -1.41 17.21
C TYR A 103 -9.52 -2.74 16.86
N LEU A 104 -8.76 -2.81 15.77
CA LEU A 104 -8.03 -4.02 15.37
C LEU A 104 -7.01 -4.46 16.43
N LEU A 105 -6.33 -3.52 17.09
CA LEU A 105 -5.41 -3.82 18.19
C LEU A 105 -6.16 -4.24 19.47
N LYS A 106 -7.34 -3.66 19.73
CA LYS A 106 -8.17 -3.98 20.91
C LYS A 106 -8.80 -5.37 20.84
N ILE A 107 -9.34 -5.77 19.68
CA ILE A 107 -9.94 -7.10 19.44
C ILE A 107 -8.95 -8.22 19.79
N ARG A 108 -7.65 -7.97 19.62
CA ARG A 108 -6.59 -8.95 19.88
C ARG A 108 -6.24 -9.15 21.36
N LYS A 109 -6.58 -8.22 22.26
CA LYS A 109 -6.31 -8.37 23.71
C LYS A 109 -7.24 -9.38 24.39
N GLY A 110 -8.38 -9.74 23.78
CA GLY A 110 -9.46 -10.47 24.44
C GLY A 110 -9.61 -11.96 24.13
N LYS A 111 -8.80 -12.58 23.27
CA LYS A 111 -8.98 -14.01 22.92
C LYS A 111 -7.67 -14.79 22.90
N SER A 112 -7.69 -15.98 23.52
CA SER A 112 -6.76 -17.08 23.30
C SER A 112 -7.03 -17.63 21.89
N TRP A 113 -6.28 -17.16 20.89
CA TRP A 113 -6.40 -17.68 19.53
C TRP A 113 -5.71 -19.05 19.49
N ASN A 114 -6.53 -20.10 19.45
CA ASN A 114 -6.12 -21.50 19.42
C ASN A 114 -5.32 -21.86 18.14
N LYS A 115 -4.52 -22.93 18.28
CA LYS A 115 -3.40 -23.49 17.50
C LYS A 115 -3.31 -23.36 15.96
N PHE A 116 -4.29 -22.81 15.24
CA PHE A 116 -4.24 -22.73 13.77
C PHE A 116 -4.37 -21.32 13.17
N HIS A 117 -4.47 -20.29 14.00
CA HIS A 117 -4.62 -18.93 13.49
C HIS A 117 -3.33 -18.13 13.65
N LEU A 118 -2.60 -18.07 12.54
CA LEU A 118 -1.87 -16.92 12.03
C LEU A 118 -1.70 -15.81 13.06
N ARG A 119 -0.53 -15.77 13.68
CA ARG A 119 -0.31 -15.04 14.92
C ARG A 119 -0.34 -13.52 14.72
N TYR A 120 -0.29 -13.01 13.48
CA TYR A 120 -0.24 -11.57 13.19
C TYR A 120 -1.00 -11.16 11.91
N PRO A 121 -2.32 -11.41 11.82
CA PRO A 121 -3.07 -11.14 10.60
C PRO A 121 -3.07 -9.64 10.26
N LEU A 122 -3.20 -8.78 11.27
CA LEU A 122 -3.10 -7.33 11.10
C LEU A 122 -1.72 -6.90 10.56
N THR A 123 -0.63 -7.45 11.10
CA THR A 123 0.72 -7.12 10.66
C THR A 123 0.94 -7.55 9.22
N SER A 124 0.49 -8.75 8.85
CA SER A 124 0.58 -9.24 7.48
C SER A 124 -0.29 -8.42 6.53
N PHE A 125 -1.51 -8.07 6.94
CA PHE A 125 -2.43 -7.24 6.16
C PHE A 125 -1.84 -5.85 5.90
N LEU A 126 -1.27 -5.22 6.93
CA LEU A 126 -0.60 -3.93 6.81
C LEU A 126 0.66 -4.05 5.93
N THR A 127 1.50 -5.04 6.17
CA THR A 127 2.71 -5.21 5.36
C THR A 127 2.38 -5.41 3.89
N ALA A 128 1.48 -6.35 3.60
CA ALA A 128 1.07 -6.66 2.24
C ALA A 128 0.45 -5.44 1.57
N GLY A 129 -0.48 -4.74 2.24
CA GLY A 129 -1.11 -3.53 1.68
C GLY A 129 -0.10 -2.43 1.39
N THR A 130 0.88 -2.21 2.27
CA THR A 130 1.95 -1.21 2.07
C THR A 130 2.79 -1.55 0.85
N ILE A 131 3.29 -2.79 0.75
CA ILE A 131 4.13 -3.22 -0.37
C ILE A 131 3.34 -3.20 -1.68
N SER A 132 2.08 -3.64 -1.67
CA SER A 132 1.23 -3.59 -2.85
C SER A 132 0.95 -2.17 -3.31
N TYR A 133 0.66 -1.26 -2.39
CA TYR A 133 0.43 0.15 -2.69
C TYR A 133 1.67 0.80 -3.29
N LEU A 134 2.84 0.62 -2.66
CA LEU A 134 4.11 1.13 -3.18
C LEU A 134 4.41 0.52 -4.55
N TYR A 135 4.30 -0.79 -4.71
CA TYR A 135 4.59 -1.43 -5.98
C TYR A 135 3.67 -0.92 -7.10
N VAL A 136 2.35 -0.96 -6.90
CA VAL A 136 1.41 -0.52 -7.94
C VAL A 136 1.53 0.97 -8.23
N GLY A 137 1.75 1.78 -7.19
CA GLY A 137 1.86 3.23 -7.33
C GLY A 137 3.12 3.68 -8.07
N PHE A 138 4.23 2.96 -7.92
CA PHE A 138 5.51 3.32 -8.53
C PHE A 138 5.84 2.53 -9.81
N SER A 139 5.20 1.40 -10.10
CA SER A 139 5.52 0.55 -11.28
C SER A 139 4.80 0.94 -12.57
N PHE A 140 4.00 2.02 -12.58
CA PHE A 140 3.19 2.44 -13.74
C PHE A 140 3.16 3.95 -13.96
N SER A 141 4.17 4.65 -13.43
CA SER A 141 4.25 6.11 -13.33
C SER A 141 4.67 6.85 -14.62
N GLY A 142 4.63 6.20 -15.78
CA GLY A 142 5.12 6.77 -17.04
C GLY A 142 4.27 6.53 -18.28
N ASN A 143 3.17 5.78 -18.21
CA ASN A 143 2.38 5.44 -19.40
C ASN A 143 1.00 6.10 -19.35
N ASP A 144 0.94 7.39 -19.66
CA ASP A 144 -0.29 8.16 -19.90
C ASP A 144 -1.07 7.68 -21.15
N TYR A 145 -0.54 6.68 -21.87
CA TYR A 145 -1.12 6.14 -23.11
C TYR A 145 -2.17 5.04 -22.91
N VAL A 146 -2.48 4.64 -21.68
CA VAL A 146 -3.48 3.57 -21.45
C VAL A 146 -4.83 4.18 -21.03
N PRO A 147 -5.92 4.01 -21.84
CA PRO A 147 -7.25 4.58 -21.60
C PRO A 147 -7.85 4.18 -20.24
N GLU A 148 -9.00 4.76 -19.88
CA GLU A 148 -9.80 4.62 -18.63
C GLU A 148 -9.78 3.25 -17.90
N TYR A 149 -9.55 2.15 -18.62
CA TYR A 149 -9.23 0.82 -18.10
C TYR A 149 -8.02 0.76 -17.15
N SER A 150 -7.11 1.73 -17.20
CA SER A 150 -5.94 1.84 -16.32
C SER A 150 -6.32 1.93 -14.84
N GLY A 151 -7.45 2.58 -14.50
CA GLY A 151 -7.91 2.70 -13.11
C GLY A 151 -8.37 1.37 -12.52
N PHE A 152 -9.27 0.68 -13.22
CA PHE A 152 -9.76 -0.64 -12.79
C PHE A 152 -8.64 -1.68 -12.74
N LEU A 153 -7.74 -1.65 -13.73
CA LEU A 153 -6.57 -2.54 -13.76
C LEU A 153 -5.61 -2.26 -12.60
N LYS A 154 -5.29 -0.99 -12.32
CA LYS A 154 -4.44 -0.61 -11.17
C LYS A 154 -5.06 -1.05 -9.84
N ILE A 155 -6.36 -0.81 -9.63
CA ILE A 155 -7.06 -1.29 -8.43
C ILE A 155 -6.99 -2.82 -8.35
N SER A 156 -7.31 -3.51 -9.44
CA SER A 156 -7.32 -4.97 -9.47
C SER A 156 -5.93 -5.53 -9.14
N MET A 157 -4.88 -4.95 -9.72
CA MET A 157 -3.51 -5.35 -9.45
C MET A 157 -3.11 -5.09 -8.00
N PHE A 158 -3.48 -3.93 -7.45
CA PHE A 158 -3.27 -3.62 -6.04
C PHE A 158 -3.95 -4.67 -5.16
N VAL A 159 -5.23 -4.97 -5.40
CA VAL A 159 -6.01 -5.93 -4.62
C VAL A 159 -5.45 -7.34 -4.74
N PHE A 160 -5.13 -7.82 -5.95
CA PHE A 160 -4.58 -9.16 -6.14
C PHE A 160 -3.18 -9.31 -5.53
N LEU A 161 -2.30 -8.33 -5.73
CA LEU A 161 -0.98 -8.33 -5.11
C LEU A 161 -1.10 -8.27 -3.57
N TRP A 162 -2.04 -7.51 -3.05
CA TRP A 162 -2.29 -7.41 -1.61
C TRP A 162 -2.73 -8.76 -1.04
N ILE A 163 -3.70 -9.41 -1.66
CA ILE A 163 -4.17 -10.74 -1.27
C ILE A 163 -3.02 -11.75 -1.33
N ALA A 164 -2.25 -11.75 -2.42
CA ALA A 164 -1.14 -12.69 -2.60
C ALA A 164 -0.05 -12.51 -1.53
N LEU A 165 0.40 -11.27 -1.29
CA LEU A 165 1.41 -10.98 -0.27
C LEU A 165 0.90 -11.24 1.15
N TYR A 166 -0.39 -11.01 1.40
CA TYR A 166 -1.02 -11.35 2.67
C TYR A 166 -0.88 -12.86 2.92
N TYR A 167 -1.30 -13.70 1.97
CA TYR A 167 -1.20 -15.15 2.09
C TYR A 167 0.25 -15.66 2.13
N HIS A 168 1.17 -15.04 1.39
CA HIS A 168 2.61 -15.32 1.50
C HIS A 168 3.10 -15.16 2.94
N LEU A 169 2.76 -14.05 3.60
CA LEU A 169 3.12 -13.81 5.00
C LEU A 169 2.41 -14.76 5.97
N GLN A 170 1.19 -15.19 5.66
CA GLN A 170 0.51 -16.22 6.44
C GLN A 170 1.22 -17.57 6.36
N ILE A 171 1.66 -17.97 5.17
CA ILE A 171 2.43 -19.19 4.93
C ILE A 171 3.78 -19.10 5.64
N TYR A 172 4.47 -17.96 5.57
CA TYR A 172 5.71 -17.71 6.30
C TYR A 172 5.54 -17.93 7.81
N GLU A 173 4.52 -17.34 8.42
CA GLU A 173 4.24 -17.51 9.86
C GLU A 173 3.86 -18.96 10.22
N LEU A 174 3.15 -19.67 9.34
CA LEU A 174 2.84 -21.09 9.53
C LEU A 174 4.14 -21.93 9.60
N PHE A 175 5.11 -21.67 8.73
CA PHE A 175 6.39 -22.38 8.76
C PHE A 175 7.25 -22.00 9.97
N LEU A 176 7.27 -20.72 10.37
CA LEU A 176 7.90 -20.32 11.63
C LEU A 176 7.28 -21.01 12.84
N PHE A 177 5.95 -21.15 12.88
CA PHE A 177 5.24 -21.83 13.96
C PHE A 177 5.62 -23.32 14.06
N LYS A 178 5.87 -23.97 12.92
CA LYS A 178 6.43 -25.33 12.84
C LYS A 178 7.91 -25.40 13.26
N LYS A 179 8.44 -24.37 13.92
CA LYS A 179 9.82 -24.24 14.42
C LYS A 179 10.88 -24.40 13.33
N GLN A 180 10.57 -24.04 12.08
CA GLN A 180 11.58 -23.93 11.04
C GLN A 180 12.49 -22.72 11.31
N ARG A 181 13.75 -22.78 10.86
CA ARG A 181 14.64 -21.60 10.86
C ARG A 181 14.03 -20.52 9.96
N GLU A 182 14.21 -19.24 10.33
CA GLU A 182 13.60 -18.10 9.61
C GLU A 182 13.90 -18.11 8.10
N LEU A 183 15.15 -18.41 7.72
CA LEU A 183 15.56 -18.53 6.32
C LEU A 183 14.80 -19.64 5.58
N LYS A 184 14.56 -20.78 6.22
CA LYS A 184 13.81 -21.90 5.63
C LYS A 184 12.33 -21.56 5.47
N ALA A 185 11.74 -20.91 6.47
CA ALA A 185 10.35 -20.45 6.41
C ALA A 185 10.15 -19.42 5.28
N ALA A 186 11.09 -18.47 5.13
CA ALA A 186 11.09 -17.49 4.06
C ALA A 186 11.21 -18.15 2.68
N ALA A 187 12.13 -19.10 2.52
CA ALA A 187 12.31 -19.82 1.26
C ALA A 187 11.04 -20.59 0.86
N LEU A 188 10.44 -21.36 1.78
CA LEU A 188 9.23 -22.14 1.50
C LEU A 188 8.03 -21.26 1.17
N ALA A 189 7.84 -20.16 1.90
CA ALA A 189 6.76 -19.21 1.61
C ALA A 189 6.95 -18.55 0.23
N SER A 190 8.19 -18.27 -0.16
CA SER A 190 8.52 -17.64 -1.45
C SER A 190 8.31 -18.59 -2.62
N VAL A 191 8.69 -19.87 -2.48
CA VAL A 191 8.48 -20.91 -3.50
C VAL A 191 7.00 -21.14 -3.78
N ILE A 192 6.13 -21.05 -2.77
CA ILE A 192 4.68 -21.19 -2.96
C ILE A 192 4.05 -19.90 -3.53
N PHE A 193 4.59 -18.73 -3.15
CA PHE A 193 4.07 -17.44 -3.60
C PHE A 193 4.35 -17.16 -5.07
N LEU A 194 5.57 -17.45 -5.56
CA LEU A 194 5.98 -17.11 -6.92
C LEU A 194 5.04 -17.66 -8.01
N PRO A 195 4.57 -18.94 -7.97
CA PRO A 195 3.59 -19.45 -8.94
C PRO A 195 2.22 -18.77 -8.86
N ILE A 196 1.70 -18.53 -7.64
CA ILE A 196 0.40 -17.87 -7.43
C ILE A 196 0.47 -16.45 -7.99
N PHE A 197 1.56 -15.76 -7.68
CA PHE A 197 1.80 -14.42 -8.13
C PHE A 197 1.99 -14.34 -9.66
N PHE A 198 2.72 -15.30 -10.25
CA PHE A 198 2.86 -15.40 -11.71
C PHE A 198 1.51 -15.65 -12.39
N LEU A 199 0.66 -16.51 -11.81
CA LEU A 199 -0.70 -16.74 -12.31
C LEU A 199 -1.55 -15.46 -12.27
N ILE A 200 -1.42 -14.64 -11.21
CA ILE A 200 -2.09 -13.33 -11.14
C ILE A 200 -1.64 -12.44 -12.30
N ILE A 201 -0.33 -12.32 -12.57
CA ILE A 201 0.15 -11.54 -13.72
C ILE A 201 -0.41 -12.09 -15.04
N LEU A 202 -0.39 -13.41 -15.25
CA LEU A 202 -0.93 -14.01 -16.47
C LEU A 202 -2.42 -13.73 -16.63
N LEU A 203 -3.20 -13.81 -15.54
CA LEU A 203 -4.62 -13.47 -15.55
C LEU A 203 -4.83 -11.99 -15.88
N MET A 204 -4.03 -11.10 -15.29
CA MET A 204 -4.11 -9.66 -15.57
C MET A 204 -3.76 -9.33 -17.02
N ASN A 205 -2.73 -9.98 -17.58
CA ASN A 205 -2.38 -9.86 -18.99
C ASN A 205 -3.48 -10.41 -19.90
N ALA A 206 -4.10 -11.54 -19.55
CA ALA A 206 -5.20 -12.10 -20.31
C ALA A 206 -6.45 -11.20 -20.29
N LEU A 207 -6.78 -10.61 -19.13
CA LEU A 207 -7.87 -9.64 -19.00
C LEU A 207 -7.59 -8.36 -19.81
N PHE A 208 -6.32 -7.92 -19.87
CA PHE A 208 -5.89 -6.79 -20.68
C PHE A 208 -6.05 -7.06 -22.18
N LEU A 209 -5.59 -8.24 -22.63
CA LEU A 209 -5.67 -8.68 -24.04
C LEU A 209 -7.12 -8.91 -24.51
N ASN A 210 -8.02 -9.31 -23.61
CA ASN A 210 -9.44 -9.51 -23.94
C ASN A 210 -10.27 -8.21 -23.89
N GLY A 211 -9.73 -7.12 -23.33
CA GLY A 211 -10.39 -5.82 -23.23
C GLY A 211 -9.91 -4.76 -24.23
N ALA A 212 -8.72 -4.94 -24.84
CA ALA A 212 -8.18 -4.09 -25.89
C ALA A 212 -7.81 -4.94 -27.10
N ALA A 213 -8.52 -4.73 -28.21
CA ALA A 213 -8.30 -5.47 -29.45
C ALA A 213 -6.86 -5.34 -29.97
N SER A 214 -6.36 -6.47 -30.48
CA SER A 214 -5.23 -6.63 -31.41
C SER A 214 -3.89 -5.97 -31.04
N SER A 215 -2.91 -6.79 -30.65
CA SER A 215 -1.69 -6.98 -31.45
C SER A 215 -0.65 -7.80 -30.68
N ILE A 216 0.11 -8.58 -31.44
CA ILE A 216 1.34 -9.29 -31.09
C ILE A 216 2.46 -8.37 -30.52
N SER A 217 2.15 -7.10 -30.23
CA SER A 217 3.05 -6.07 -29.70
C SER A 217 3.35 -6.20 -28.20
N VAL A 218 2.45 -6.79 -27.40
CA VAL A 218 2.60 -6.86 -25.93
C VAL A 218 3.80 -7.72 -25.52
N PHE A 219 4.09 -8.80 -26.25
CA PHE A 219 5.25 -9.66 -25.96
C PHE A 219 6.57 -8.99 -26.37
N GLN A 220 6.57 -8.18 -27.42
CA GLN A 220 7.73 -7.38 -27.83
C GLN A 220 7.97 -6.21 -26.88
N GLU A 221 6.91 -5.58 -26.36
CA GLU A 221 6.99 -4.50 -25.37
C GLU A 221 7.44 -5.00 -23.99
N ILE A 222 7.16 -6.27 -23.66
CA ILE A 222 7.68 -6.94 -22.46
C ILE A 222 9.18 -7.18 -22.53
N VAL A 223 9.76 -7.37 -23.72
CA VAL A 223 11.19 -7.64 -23.92
C VAL A 223 12.01 -6.37 -24.16
N TYR A 224 11.43 -5.30 -24.71
CA TYR A 224 12.19 -4.14 -25.21
C TYR A 224 12.44 -3.01 -24.18
N ASN A 225 11.66 -2.92 -23.09
CA ASN A 225 11.80 -1.81 -22.14
C ASN A 225 12.89 -2.07 -21.08
N LYS A 226 14.07 -1.46 -21.26
CA LYS A 226 15.21 -1.47 -20.31
C LYS A 226 14.83 -1.05 -18.87
N GLY A 227 13.71 -0.35 -18.67
CA GLY A 227 13.13 -0.05 -17.34
C GLY A 227 12.65 -1.29 -16.57
N LYS A 228 12.39 -2.40 -17.26
CA LYS A 228 11.92 -3.65 -16.63
C LYS A 228 12.99 -4.42 -15.88
N ILE A 229 14.29 -4.18 -16.05
CA ILE A 229 15.30 -4.92 -15.27
C ILE A 229 15.23 -4.53 -13.79
N ILE A 230 15.05 -3.24 -13.50
CA ILE A 230 14.90 -2.74 -12.13
C ILE A 230 13.56 -3.21 -11.57
N GLU A 231 12.47 -3.11 -12.33
CA GLU A 231 11.16 -3.63 -11.90
C GLU A 231 11.20 -5.15 -11.67
N THR A 232 11.82 -5.92 -12.56
CA THR A 232 12.00 -7.38 -12.45
C THR A 232 12.93 -7.74 -11.30
N ALA A 233 13.95 -6.94 -11.01
CA ALA A 233 14.79 -7.12 -9.84
C ALA A 233 13.99 -6.86 -8.55
N ILE A 234 13.31 -5.71 -8.44
CA ILE A 234 12.42 -5.37 -7.32
C ILE A 234 11.37 -6.47 -7.11
N PHE A 235 10.87 -7.01 -8.20
CA PHE A 235 9.92 -8.11 -8.25
C PHE A 235 10.47 -9.42 -7.70
N LEU A 236 11.65 -9.84 -8.17
CA LEU A 236 12.33 -11.06 -7.70
C LEU A 236 12.63 -11.00 -6.19
N PHE A 237 12.89 -9.80 -5.68
CA PHE A 237 13.13 -9.56 -4.26
C PHE A 237 11.87 -9.21 -3.46
N MET A 238 10.69 -9.10 -4.09
CA MET A 238 9.45 -8.70 -3.42
C MET A 238 9.08 -9.59 -2.24
N PRO A 239 9.20 -10.94 -2.30
CA PRO A 239 8.97 -11.80 -1.13
C PRO A 239 9.92 -11.46 0.04
N ALA A 240 11.20 -11.24 -0.24
CA ALA A 240 12.21 -10.90 0.76
C ALA A 240 11.92 -9.52 1.39
N THR A 241 11.65 -8.50 0.56
CA THR A 241 11.28 -7.16 1.01
C THR A 241 10.02 -7.21 1.88
N THR A 242 9.02 -8.00 1.48
CA THR A 242 7.77 -8.17 2.24
C THR A 242 8.05 -8.78 3.61
N ILE A 243 8.92 -9.79 3.72
CA ILE A 243 9.30 -10.38 5.01
C ILE A 243 10.08 -9.39 5.89
N ILE A 244 11.00 -8.60 5.31
CA ILE A 244 11.75 -7.58 6.07
C ILE A 244 10.81 -6.54 6.66
N VAL A 245 9.90 -5.99 5.84
CA VAL A 245 8.91 -5.00 6.28
C VAL A 245 7.95 -5.63 7.28
N TYR A 246 7.58 -6.90 7.10
CA TYR A 246 6.77 -7.65 8.05
C TYR A 246 7.41 -7.74 9.43
N ILE A 247 8.71 -8.08 9.50
CA ILE A 247 9.44 -8.17 10.78
C ILE A 247 9.49 -6.80 11.46
N ALA A 248 9.71 -5.72 10.70
CA ALA A 248 9.70 -4.36 11.24
C ALA A 248 8.31 -3.99 11.81
N PHE A 249 7.24 -4.22 11.05
CA PHE A 249 5.88 -4.00 11.51
C PHE A 249 5.51 -4.87 12.71
N LYS A 250 5.95 -6.13 12.73
CA LYS A 250 5.72 -7.06 13.84
C LYS A 250 6.33 -6.54 15.14
N LYS A 251 7.57 -6.05 15.08
CA LYS A 251 8.25 -5.42 16.23
C LYS A 251 7.52 -4.15 16.70
N LEU A 252 7.15 -3.28 15.76
CA LEU A 252 6.45 -2.02 16.06
C LEU A 252 5.08 -2.28 16.71
N ILE A 253 4.26 -3.16 16.11
CA ILE A 253 2.95 -3.54 16.64
C ILE A 253 3.08 -4.30 17.97
N GLY A 254 4.17 -5.05 18.18
CA GLY A 254 4.50 -5.66 19.46
C GLY A 254 4.63 -4.64 20.58
N LYS A 255 5.45 -3.59 20.37
CA LYS A 255 5.58 -2.46 21.29
C LYS A 255 4.25 -1.71 21.49
N ALA A 256 3.43 -1.65 20.45
CA ALA A 256 2.07 -1.12 20.51
C ALA A 256 1.05 -2.04 21.24
N LYS A 257 1.44 -3.15 21.88
CA LYS A 257 0.55 -3.95 22.75
C LYS A 257 0.83 -3.86 24.26
N GLU A 258 2.09 -3.61 24.64
CA GLU A 258 2.58 -3.34 26.01
C GLU A 258 2.27 -1.93 26.51
#